data_AF-A0A162SWY9-F1
#
_entry.id   AF-A0A162SWY9-F1
#
_cell.length_a   1.000
_cell.length_b   1.000
_cell.length_c   1.000
_cell.angle_alpha   90.00
_cell.angle_beta   90.00
_cell.angle_gamma   90.00
#
_symmetry.space_group_name_H-M   'P 1'
#
loop_
_entity.id
_entity.type
_entity.pdbx_description
1 polymer ?
#
loop_
_entity_poly.entity_id
_entity_poly.type
_entity_poly.pdbx_seq_one_letter_code
_entity_poly.pdbx_strand_id
1 'polypeptide(L)'
;MLNDDLSHEVVAVDIEDAIRCNADCMAVQGFIGADGQLQSIDNLSRVINEGIRYSIPTMGVVAVGKNMERTDRYFKLATRILAEIGVNIVKTYYCENFEEVAAACHVPIVVAGGKKLPENEALTMAYRAMSEGAHGLDM
;
A
#
# COMPACT_ATOMS: atom_id res chain seq x y z
N MET A 1 19.89 16.98 7.86
CA MET A 1 19.93 15.52 7.63
C MET A 1 18.50 15.04 7.50
N LEU A 2 18.19 14.23 6.49
CA LEU A 2 16.93 13.50 6.47
C LEU A 2 16.99 12.45 7.59
N ASN A 3 15.87 12.22 8.28
CA ASN A 3 15.78 11.12 9.23
C ASN A 3 16.01 9.80 8.48
N ASP A 4 16.79 8.89 9.07
CA ASP A 4 17.09 7.59 8.46
C ASP A 4 15.88 6.65 8.50
N ASP A 5 14.97 6.88 9.45
CA ASP A 5 13.68 6.19 9.53
C ASP A 5 12.52 7.16 9.22
N LEU A 6 11.71 6.76 8.24
CA LEU A 6 10.53 7.49 7.78
C LEU A 6 9.22 6.79 8.17
N SER A 7 9.29 5.73 8.99
CA SER A 7 8.13 4.90 9.34
C SER A 7 7.25 5.48 10.45
N HIS A 8 7.71 6.52 11.15
CA HIS A 8 6.95 7.22 12.19
C HIS A 8 6.02 8.27 11.59
N GLU A 9 4.99 7.80 10.89
CA GLU A 9 3.99 8.65 10.26
C GLU A 9 2.79 8.91 11.18
N VAL A 10 2.01 9.93 10.80
CA VAL A 10 0.76 10.30 11.45
C VAL A 10 -0.34 10.45 10.40
N VAL A 11 -1.59 10.32 10.81
CA VAL A 11 -2.73 10.70 9.96
C VAL A 11 -2.62 12.19 9.62
N ALA A 12 -2.48 12.49 8.33
CA ALA A 12 -2.17 13.84 7.86
C ALA A 12 -3.41 14.72 7.63
N VAL A 13 -4.55 14.10 7.35
CA VAL A 13 -5.79 14.78 6.95
C VAL A 13 -6.97 14.10 7.63
N ASP A 14 -7.89 14.88 8.18
CA ASP A 14 -9.11 14.37 8.79
C ASP A 14 -10.15 13.96 7.74
N ILE A 15 -11.08 13.08 8.12
CA ILE A 15 -12.10 12.55 7.21
C ILE A 15 -13.02 13.64 6.66
N GLU A 16 -13.30 14.70 7.42
CA GLU A 16 -14.11 15.83 7.00
C GLU A 16 -13.48 16.60 5.84
N ASP A 17 -12.14 16.67 5.80
CA ASP A 17 -11.40 17.30 4.72
C ASP A 17 -11.40 16.40 3.47
N ALA A 18 -11.25 15.08 3.64
CA ALA A 18 -11.40 14.11 2.55
C ALA A 18 -12.79 14.19 1.90
N ILE A 19 -13.85 14.29 2.72
CA ILE A 19 -15.24 14.50 2.26
C ILE A 19 -15.37 15.84 1.54
N ARG A 20 -14.84 16.94 2.09
CA ARG A 20 -14.91 18.27 1.46
C ARG A 20 -14.20 18.32 0.11
N CYS A 21 -13.13 17.54 -0.06
CA CYS A 21 -12.44 17.37 -1.34
C CYS A 21 -13.16 16.41 -2.29
N ASN A 22 -14.27 15.79 -1.88
CA ASN A 22 -14.95 14.73 -2.61
C ASN A 22 -13.97 13.61 -3.01
N ALA A 23 -13.11 13.20 -2.08
CA ALA A 23 -12.12 12.17 -2.32
C ALA A 23 -12.78 10.79 -2.46
N ASP A 24 -12.40 10.04 -3.50
CA ASP A 24 -12.91 8.69 -3.75
C ASP A 24 -12.25 7.62 -2.86
N CYS A 25 -11.07 7.91 -2.29
CA CYS A 25 -10.31 6.99 -1.46
C CYS A 25 -9.28 7.74 -0.60
N MET A 26 -9.02 7.23 0.61
CA MET A 26 -7.92 7.66 1.47
C MET A 26 -6.76 6.68 1.39
N ALA A 27 -5.51 7.15 1.38
CA ALA A 27 -4.33 6.30 1.33
C ALA A 27 -3.49 6.44 2.59
N VAL A 28 -3.08 5.32 3.18
CA VAL A 28 -2.24 5.29 4.39
C VAL A 28 -1.12 4.28 4.22
N GLN A 29 0.09 4.66 4.60
CA GLN A 29 1.24 3.76 4.57
C GLN A 29 1.26 2.81 5.77
N GLY A 30 1.57 1.55 5.50
CA GLY A 30 1.86 0.51 6.49
C GLY A 30 3.32 0.10 6.38
N PHE A 31 4.11 0.39 7.42
CA PHE A 31 5.54 0.10 7.48
C PHE A 31 5.78 -1.21 8.22
N ILE A 32 5.33 -2.32 7.64
CA ILE A 32 5.50 -3.65 8.22
C ILE A 32 6.99 -3.98 8.32
N GLY A 33 7.44 -4.36 9.51
CA GLY A 33 8.83 -4.68 9.84
C GLY A 33 9.73 -3.48 10.17
N ALA A 34 9.23 -2.24 10.13
CA ALA A 34 9.99 -1.06 10.56
C ALA A 34 9.77 -0.72 12.04
N ASP A 35 10.55 0.24 12.59
CA ASP A 35 10.40 0.68 13.99
C ASP A 35 9.01 1.31 14.23
N GLY A 36 8.55 2.13 13.30
CA GLY A 36 7.22 2.75 13.30
C GLY A 36 6.05 1.82 12.93
N GLN A 37 6.25 0.50 12.86
CA GLN A 37 5.20 -0.44 12.44
C GLN A 37 3.90 -0.25 13.24
N LEU A 38 3.99 -0.21 14.58
CA LEU A 38 2.81 -0.09 15.44
C LEU A 38 2.02 1.20 15.15
N GLN A 39 2.72 2.32 14.97
CA GLN A 39 2.09 3.60 14.64
C GLN A 39 1.45 3.58 13.26
N SER A 40 2.10 2.97 12.27
CA SER A 40 1.52 2.83 10.93
C SER A 40 0.24 1.98 10.91
N ILE A 41 0.19 0.92 11.74
CA ILE A 41 -1.00 0.08 11.91
C ILE A 41 -2.11 0.83 12.66
N ASP A 42 -1.76 1.63 13.68
CA ASP A 42 -2.72 2.48 14.38
C ASP A 42 -3.34 3.53 13.44
N ASN A 43 -2.52 4.19 12.60
CA ASN A 43 -2.99 5.12 11.59
C ASN A 43 -3.96 4.45 10.61
N LEU A 44 -3.62 3.27 10.10
CA LEU A 44 -4.52 2.48 9.24
C LEU A 44 -5.85 2.20 9.92
N SER A 45 -5.82 1.68 11.16
CA SER A 45 -7.02 1.40 11.94
C SER A 45 -7.90 2.64 12.09
N ARG A 46 -7.32 3.78 12.46
CA ARG A 46 -8.06 5.04 12.62
C ARG A 46 -8.72 5.48 11.31
N VAL A 47 -7.99 5.48 10.20
CA VAL A 47 -8.50 5.91 8.90
C VAL A 47 -9.56 4.95 8.35
N ILE A 48 -9.41 3.64 8.54
CA ILE A 48 -10.42 2.64 8.17
C ILE A 48 -11.72 2.87 8.96
N ASN A 49 -11.62 3.05 10.28
CA ASN A 49 -12.78 3.28 11.13
C ASN A 49 -13.54 4.55 10.75
N GLU A 50 -12.84 5.64 10.44
CA GLU A 50 -13.49 6.86 9.95
C GLU A 50 -14.04 6.70 8.53
N GLY A 51 -13.30 6.07 7.61
CA GLY A 51 -13.73 5.82 6.24
C GLY A 51 -15.05 5.03 6.16
N ILE A 52 -15.18 3.97 6.98
CA ILE A 52 -16.40 3.15 7.04
C ILE A 52 -17.63 3.98 7.45
N ARG A 53 -17.49 4.96 8.36
CA ARG A 53 -18.62 5.80 8.80
C ARG A 53 -19.21 6.64 7.67
N TYR A 54 -18.40 7.00 6.69
CA TYR A 54 -18.78 7.87 5.58
C TYR A 54 -18.76 7.15 4.22
N SER A 55 -18.57 5.83 4.21
CA SER A 55 -18.47 5.01 2.99
C SER A 55 -17.36 5.45 2.04
N ILE A 56 -16.23 5.95 2.58
CA ILE A 56 -15.03 6.28 1.80
C ILE A 56 -14.00 5.16 2.02
N PRO A 57 -13.57 4.45 0.97
CA PRO A 57 -12.65 3.33 1.10
C PRO A 57 -11.24 3.78 1.48
N THR A 58 -10.50 2.89 2.13
CA THR A 58 -9.10 3.09 2.50
C THR A 58 -8.19 2.17 1.69
N MET A 59 -7.15 2.74 1.09
CA MET A 59 -6.04 2.03 0.46
C MET A 59 -4.85 1.93 1.43
N GLY A 60 -4.44 0.70 1.74
CA GLY A 60 -3.23 0.43 2.50
C GLY A 60 -2.02 0.33 1.57
N VAL A 61 -1.00 1.16 1.80
CA VAL A 61 0.23 1.18 1.01
C VAL A 61 1.31 0.41 1.75
N VAL A 62 1.81 -0.67 1.17
CA VAL A 62 2.98 -1.39 1.70
C VAL A 62 4.21 -0.52 1.50
N ALA A 63 4.64 0.15 2.57
CA ALA A 63 5.80 1.03 2.56
C ALA A 63 7.05 0.27 3.00
N VAL A 64 8.14 0.48 2.28
CA VAL A 64 9.42 -0.21 2.48
C VAL A 64 10.47 0.79 2.91
N GLY A 65 11.07 0.54 4.07
CA GLY A 65 12.19 1.33 4.58
C GLY A 65 13.42 1.20 3.67
N LYS A 66 14.35 2.15 3.79
CA LYS A 66 15.56 2.24 2.96
C LYS A 66 16.42 0.97 2.98
N ASN A 67 16.45 0.27 4.12
CA ASN A 67 17.29 -0.90 4.35
C ASN A 67 16.50 -2.23 4.34
N MET A 68 15.25 -2.22 3.88
CA MET A 68 14.39 -3.40 3.96
C MET A 68 14.49 -4.24 2.69
N GLU A 69 14.73 -5.55 2.86
CA GLU A 69 14.75 -6.49 1.72
C GLU A 69 13.35 -6.68 1.14
N ARG A 70 13.25 -6.46 -0.17
CA ARG A 70 12.00 -6.57 -0.94
C ARG A 70 11.82 -7.98 -1.50
N THR A 71 11.53 -8.91 -0.60
CA THR A 71 11.30 -10.33 -0.97
C THR A 71 9.82 -10.60 -1.22
N ASP A 72 9.52 -11.63 -2.01
CA ASP A 72 8.16 -12.13 -2.22
C ASP A 72 7.50 -12.54 -0.87
N ARG A 73 8.26 -13.19 0.02
CA ARG A 73 7.82 -13.54 1.38
C ARG A 73 7.40 -12.31 2.18
N TYR A 74 8.18 -11.22 2.10
CA TYR A 74 7.84 -9.97 2.76
C TYR A 74 6.52 -9.40 2.22
N PHE A 75 6.38 -9.31 0.90
CA PHE A 75 5.16 -8.76 0.30
C PHE A 75 3.92 -9.62 0.58
N LYS A 76 4.03 -10.95 0.60
CA LYS A 76 2.93 -11.84 1.04
C LYS A 76 2.48 -11.51 2.46
N LEU A 77 3.41 -11.34 3.39
CA LEU A 77 3.09 -11.00 4.77
C LEU A 77 2.48 -9.60 4.89
N ALA A 78 3.13 -8.60 4.31
CA ALA A 78 2.72 -7.21 4.44
C ALA A 78 1.35 -6.96 3.80
N THR A 79 1.16 -7.37 2.54
CA THR A 79 -0.13 -7.22 1.84
C THR A 79 -1.27 -7.94 2.56
N ARG A 80 -1.00 -9.13 3.11
CA ARG A 80 -1.99 -9.88 3.89
C ARG A 80 -2.36 -9.17 5.19
N ILE A 81 -1.37 -8.67 5.94
CA ILE A 81 -1.63 -7.92 7.18
C ILE A 81 -2.51 -6.70 6.89
N LEU A 82 -2.17 -5.91 5.86
CA LEU A 82 -2.96 -4.71 5.52
C LEU A 82 -4.41 -5.07 5.18
N ALA A 83 -4.60 -6.11 4.35
CA ALA A 83 -5.92 -6.60 3.99
C ALA A 83 -6.73 -7.07 5.20
N GLU A 84 -6.12 -7.85 6.10
CA GLU A 84 -6.78 -8.36 7.33
C GLU A 84 -7.14 -7.25 8.34
N ILE A 85 -6.41 -6.13 8.33
CA ILE A 85 -6.77 -4.95 9.15
C ILE A 85 -8.06 -4.29 8.63
N GLY A 86 -8.39 -4.47 7.35
CA GLY A 86 -9.67 -4.02 6.76
C GLY A 86 -9.53 -2.92 5.70
N VAL A 87 -8.36 -2.75 5.08
CA VAL A 87 -8.25 -1.87 3.90
C VAL A 87 -9.02 -2.47 2.73
N ASN A 88 -9.57 -1.61 1.87
CA ASN A 88 -10.33 -2.02 0.70
C ASN A 88 -9.44 -2.27 -0.53
N ILE A 89 -8.26 -1.66 -0.56
CA ILE A 89 -7.29 -1.76 -1.64
C ILE A 89 -5.90 -1.88 -1.02
N VAL A 90 -5.03 -2.70 -1.59
CA VAL A 90 -3.62 -2.75 -1.21
C VAL A 90 -2.77 -2.22 -2.36
N LYS A 91 -1.93 -1.22 -2.07
CA LYS A 91 -0.85 -0.78 -2.96
C LYS A 91 0.45 -1.45 -2.54
N THR A 92 1.12 -2.13 -3.45
CA THR A 92 2.42 -2.78 -3.20
C THR A 92 3.34 -2.65 -4.42
N TYR A 93 4.55 -3.20 -4.34
CA TYR A 93 5.49 -3.23 -5.46
C TYR A 93 5.43 -4.55 -6.22
N TYR A 94 5.78 -4.51 -7.51
CA TYR A 94 6.02 -5.72 -8.29
C TYR A 94 7.28 -6.45 -7.78
N CYS A 95 7.22 -7.77 -7.69
CA CYS A 95 8.33 -8.61 -7.26
C CYS A 95 8.34 -9.94 -8.04
N GLU A 96 9.36 -10.75 -7.80
CA GLU A 96 9.36 -12.14 -8.28
C GLU A 96 8.22 -12.93 -7.62
N ASN A 97 7.61 -13.87 -8.36
CA ASN A 97 6.44 -14.66 -7.95
C ASN A 97 5.26 -13.79 -7.47
N PHE A 98 5.02 -12.67 -8.15
CA PHE A 98 3.97 -11.70 -7.78
C PHE A 98 2.58 -12.35 -7.78
N GLU A 99 2.32 -13.34 -8.62
CA GLU A 99 1.08 -14.10 -8.65
C GLU A 99 0.76 -14.76 -7.31
N GLU A 100 1.77 -15.15 -6.53
CA GLU A 100 1.56 -15.70 -5.20
C GLU A 100 1.22 -14.61 -4.17
N VAL A 101 1.77 -13.40 -4.34
CA VAL A 101 1.38 -12.22 -3.53
C VAL A 101 -0.06 -11.84 -3.84
N ALA A 102 -0.41 -11.77 -5.13
CA ALA A 102 -1.76 -11.47 -5.59
C ALA A 102 -2.78 -12.48 -5.07
N ALA A 103 -2.46 -13.78 -5.15
CA ALA A 103 -3.33 -14.85 -4.64
C ALA A 103 -3.47 -14.85 -3.11
N ALA A 104 -2.47 -14.37 -2.37
CA ALA A 104 -2.50 -14.34 -0.91
C ALA A 104 -3.31 -13.16 -0.33
N CYS A 105 -3.52 -12.10 -1.10
CA CYS A 105 -4.27 -10.90 -0.68
C CYS A 105 -5.72 -10.99 -1.18
N HIS A 106 -6.68 -10.89 -0.27
CA HIS A 106 -8.09 -11.07 -0.61
C HIS A 106 -8.80 -9.78 -1.08
N VAL A 107 -8.10 -8.64 -1.06
CA VAL A 107 -8.58 -7.37 -1.60
C VAL A 107 -7.78 -6.99 -2.84
N PRO A 108 -8.32 -6.15 -3.75
CA PRO A 108 -7.62 -5.74 -4.96
C PRO A 108 -6.23 -5.17 -4.68
N ILE A 109 -5.22 -5.70 -5.39
CA ILE A 109 -3.86 -5.14 -5.37
C ILE A 109 -3.67 -4.20 -6.56
N VAL A 110 -3.12 -3.02 -6.31
CA VAL A 110 -2.54 -2.14 -7.33
C VAL A 110 -1.02 -2.07 -7.18
N VAL A 111 -0.30 -2.05 -8.30
CA VAL A 111 1.17 -2.06 -8.30
C VAL A 111 1.73 -0.64 -8.45
N ALA A 112 2.62 -0.27 -7.53
CA ALA A 112 3.33 0.99 -7.53
C ALA A 112 4.41 1.06 -8.62
N GLY A 113 4.60 2.23 -9.23
CA GLY A 113 5.61 2.45 -10.27
C GLY A 113 7.06 2.38 -9.80
N GLY A 114 7.32 2.68 -8.52
CA GLY A 114 8.66 2.69 -7.96
C GLY A 114 9.54 3.81 -8.51
N LYS A 115 10.86 3.55 -8.66
CA LYS A 115 11.80 4.53 -9.23
C LYS A 115 11.58 4.64 -10.74
N LYS A 116 11.93 5.78 -11.33
CA LYS A 116 11.85 5.98 -12.79
C LYS A 116 12.63 4.87 -13.53
N LEU A 117 11.93 4.21 -14.44
CA LEU A 117 12.47 3.26 -15.41
C LEU A 117 12.34 3.83 -16.83
N PRO A 118 13.09 3.31 -17.81
CA PRO A 118 12.76 3.49 -19.23
C PRO A 118 11.32 3.09 -19.50
N GLU A 119 10.63 3.82 -20.38
CA GLU A 119 9.18 3.68 -20.61
C GLU A 119 8.81 2.25 -21.04
N ASN A 120 9.64 1.62 -21.87
CA ASN A 120 9.43 0.24 -22.30
C ASN A 120 9.51 -0.77 -21.14
N GLU A 121 10.43 -0.57 -20.19
CA GLU A 121 10.56 -1.42 -19.01
C GLU A 121 9.37 -1.22 -18.06
N ALA A 122 8.93 0.03 -17.85
CA ALA A 122 7.75 0.33 -17.06
C ALA A 122 6.47 -0.30 -17.64
N LEU A 123 6.28 -0.20 -18.97
CA LEU A 123 5.14 -0.84 -19.65
C LEU A 123 5.22 -2.37 -19.62
N THR A 124 6.43 -2.94 -19.66
CA THR A 124 6.62 -4.38 -19.51
C THR A 124 6.26 -4.85 -18.08
N MET A 125 6.69 -4.10 -17.05
CA MET A 125 6.32 -4.36 -15.66
C MET A 125 4.80 -4.26 -15.47
N ALA A 126 4.19 -3.20 -16.01
CA ALA A 126 2.74 -2.99 -15.99
C ALA A 126 1.98 -4.18 -16.58
N TYR A 127 2.40 -4.64 -17.76
CA TYR A 127 1.79 -5.79 -18.43
C TYR A 127 1.89 -7.06 -17.59
N ARG A 128 3.06 -7.34 -17.02
CA ARG A 128 3.27 -8.53 -16.18
C ARG A 128 2.46 -8.48 -14.90
N ALA A 129 2.51 -7.37 -14.18
CA ALA A 129 1.72 -7.16 -12.96
C ALA A 129 0.23 -7.43 -13.19
N MET A 130 -0.35 -6.86 -14.25
CA MET A 130 -1.75 -7.09 -14.61
C MET A 130 -2.03 -8.56 -14.99
N SER A 131 -1.12 -9.18 -15.75
CA SER A 131 -1.26 -10.59 -16.17
C SER A 131 -1.12 -11.58 -15.00
N GLU A 132 -0.42 -11.18 -13.94
CA GLU A 132 -0.12 -11.98 -12.75
C GLU A 132 -1.10 -11.69 -11.59
N GLY A 133 -2.18 -10.95 -11.83
CA GLY A 133 -3.30 -10.80 -10.88
C GLY A 133 -3.44 -9.44 -10.21
N ALA A 134 -2.64 -8.44 -10.58
CA ALA A 134 -2.91 -7.05 -10.17
C ALA A 134 -4.23 -6.56 -10.78
N HIS A 135 -4.94 -5.72 -10.05
CA HIS A 135 -6.20 -5.10 -10.44
C HIS A 135 -6.01 -3.65 -10.94
N GLY A 136 -4.77 -3.17 -10.99
CA GLY A 136 -4.44 -1.84 -11.45
C GLY A 136 -3.00 -1.45 -11.16
N LEU A 137 -2.67 -0.22 -11.51
CA LEU A 137 -1.36 0.39 -11.36
C LEU A 137 -1.51 1.76 -10.71
N ASP A 138 -0.55 2.12 -9.86
CA ASP A 138 -0.41 3.44 -9.23
C ASP A 138 1.01 3.95 -9.54
N MET A 139 1.16 4.49 -10.75
CA MET A 139 2.44 4.85 -11.40
C MET A 139 2.51 6.30 -11.80
#